data_AF-A0AAN7CXT9-F1
#
_entry.id   AF-A0AAN7CXT9-F1
#
_cell.length_a   1.000
_cell.length_b   1.000
_cell.length_c   1.000
_cell.angle_alpha   90.00
_cell.angle_beta   90.00
_cell.angle_gamma   90.00
#
_symmetry.space_group_name_H-M   'P 1'
#
loop_
_entity.id
_entity.type
_entity.pdbx_description
1 polymer ?
#
loop_
_entity_poly.entity_id
_entity_poly.type
_entity_poly.pdbx_seq_one_letter_code
_entity_poly.pdbx_strand_id
1 'polypeptide(L)'
;MTGSSPSRGQSYHWATTSPQRTVLEEILSDDRNSEARHRFLLEAAKREHERVREEAERVYREQLQKEERQRLLDARRKEEERIRLEEELAADRARLNALKAKKIEIPPPLPEPEPSAPPTVNGKASAPALSEKPAPVQSNGATAKSVPASKPSAPPIPSPPQSQAPATALNKAPEPEKPANSVLSVNGLVNRTSRVAGATPDAGTSLPVPQQPIQARPDRYAEIHKNLKMLRKFMADQAKTNPALKGRMGDMRREIRKSVGQLTVTQGVAGVNKVQQQNIFKLLREALSNQVQSQLMDPSNFVLEPRNPVEGAAHNEPALPSIFLYLINIFAKAAISQFINESGARPETADPVGVCVVATLSEPDFLWRGVSLIDILLAKFRIVCPVLFGYRGNEKTEQGRQRLGWWKDSGRWVPEQQHMDRMTGLGAGFAAISLRNFAMSKKTNPYPPREYWAAMARIVNTPAAEISNTQCVVLKAMVEGYEQKFIEFYGTAAVEALRTALIEFPARAPQKSAAVNSLEVLARSLKRDTGLVLG
;
A
#
# COMPACT_ATOMS: atom_id res chain seq x y z
N MET A 1 -19.46 -61.67 -66.10
CA MET A 1 -19.46 -60.90 -64.83
C MET A 1 -18.07 -60.29 -64.62
N THR A 2 -17.93 -59.31 -63.73
CA THR A 2 -16.66 -58.81 -63.13
C THR A 2 -15.47 -58.54 -64.08
N GLY A 3 -14.97 -57.33 -64.32
CA GLY A 3 -15.23 -56.03 -63.67
C GLY A 3 -13.96 -55.51 -62.97
N SER A 4 -13.21 -54.64 -63.63
CA SER A 4 -11.93 -54.08 -63.13
C SER A 4 -12.11 -52.74 -62.43
N SER A 5 -11.43 -52.54 -61.28
CA SER A 5 -11.18 -51.23 -60.66
C SER A 5 -10.01 -51.31 -59.64
N PRO A 6 -9.37 -50.18 -59.25
CA PRO A 6 -7.93 -50.22 -58.97
C PRO A 6 -7.47 -49.68 -57.59
N SER A 7 -6.18 -49.92 -57.31
CA SER A 7 -5.24 -49.06 -56.55
C SER A 7 -5.70 -48.35 -55.26
N ARG A 8 -5.59 -49.06 -54.14
CA ARG A 8 -4.86 -48.63 -52.91
C ARG A 8 -4.92 -47.12 -52.54
N GLY A 9 -6.06 -46.64 -52.06
CA GLY A 9 -6.15 -45.34 -51.38
C GLY A 9 -5.42 -45.34 -50.02
N GLN A 10 -4.73 -44.25 -49.68
CA GLN A 10 -4.18 -44.03 -48.34
C GLN A 10 -5.30 -43.59 -47.38
N SER A 11 -5.43 -44.28 -46.24
CA SER A 11 -6.42 -43.94 -45.21
C SER A 11 -5.96 -42.74 -44.37
N TYR A 12 -6.71 -41.64 -44.46
CA TYR A 12 -6.54 -40.47 -43.58
C TYR A 12 -6.86 -40.84 -42.13
N HIS A 13 -5.83 -41.12 -41.33
CA HIS A 13 -5.97 -41.21 -39.88
C HIS A 13 -6.07 -39.81 -39.27
N TRP A 14 -7.27 -39.45 -38.87
CA TRP A 14 -7.60 -38.27 -38.07
C TRP A 14 -7.00 -38.43 -36.67
N ALA A 15 -5.85 -37.82 -36.42
CA ALA A 15 -5.26 -37.76 -35.08
C ALA A 15 -5.86 -36.59 -34.29
N THR A 16 -6.73 -36.89 -33.32
CA THR A 16 -7.27 -35.93 -32.36
C THR A 16 -6.15 -35.34 -31.50
N THR A 17 -5.63 -34.19 -31.91
CA THR A 17 -4.44 -33.60 -31.31
C THR A 17 -4.78 -32.90 -29.99
N SER A 18 -4.36 -33.49 -28.87
CA SER A 18 -4.50 -32.91 -27.53
C SER A 18 -3.64 -31.65 -27.35
N PRO A 19 -4.11 -30.60 -26.65
CA PRO A 19 -3.38 -29.34 -26.48
C PRO A 19 -2.24 -29.41 -25.42
N GLN A 20 -1.42 -30.46 -25.49
CA GLN A 20 -0.19 -30.63 -24.70
C GLN A 20 0.93 -31.19 -25.56
N ARG A 21 1.33 -30.46 -26.60
CA ARG A 21 2.63 -30.66 -27.25
C ARG A 21 3.68 -29.87 -26.47
N THR A 22 4.79 -30.51 -26.11
CA THR A 22 5.80 -29.89 -25.24
C THR A 22 6.60 -28.82 -25.98
N VAL A 23 6.81 -27.68 -25.33
CA VAL A 23 7.56 -26.52 -25.88
C VAL A 23 8.98 -26.92 -26.35
N LEU A 24 9.55 -28.00 -25.79
CA LEU A 24 10.84 -28.55 -26.20
C LEU A 24 10.83 -29.18 -27.61
N GLU A 25 9.76 -29.85 -28.05
CA GLU A 25 9.64 -30.31 -29.45
C GLU A 25 9.52 -29.12 -30.41
N GLU A 26 8.84 -28.05 -29.98
CA GLU A 26 8.64 -26.86 -30.80
C GLU A 26 9.96 -26.10 -31.05
N ILE A 27 10.86 -26.10 -30.06
CA ILE A 27 12.18 -25.45 -30.12
C ILE A 27 13.17 -26.19 -31.03
N LEU A 28 13.10 -27.52 -31.08
CA LEU A 28 14.10 -28.43 -31.69
C LEU A 28 13.75 -28.91 -33.11
N SER A 29 12.70 -28.40 -33.74
CA SER A 29 12.31 -28.78 -35.10
C SER A 29 13.04 -27.93 -36.15
N ASP A 30 13.76 -28.56 -37.10
CA ASP A 30 14.50 -27.85 -38.17
C ASP A 30 13.60 -26.94 -39.03
N ASP A 31 12.33 -27.31 -39.19
CA ASP A 31 11.30 -26.54 -39.88
C ASP A 31 10.78 -25.34 -39.04
N ARG A 32 11.67 -24.62 -38.35
CA ARG A 32 11.34 -23.51 -37.43
C ARG A 32 11.27 -22.14 -38.10
N ASN A 33 12.00 -21.95 -39.19
CA ASN A 33 12.09 -20.68 -39.92
C ASN A 33 11.39 -20.72 -41.30
N SER A 34 10.57 -21.73 -41.59
CA SER A 34 9.86 -21.78 -42.87
C SER A 34 8.69 -20.78 -42.93
N GLU A 35 8.48 -20.20 -44.11
CA GLU A 35 7.42 -19.22 -44.32
C GLU A 35 6.03 -19.81 -44.04
N ALA A 36 5.84 -21.10 -44.34
CA ALA A 36 4.62 -21.84 -44.05
C ALA A 36 4.30 -21.86 -42.55
N ARG A 37 5.29 -22.13 -41.68
CA ARG A 37 5.11 -22.12 -40.22
C ARG A 37 4.83 -20.72 -39.70
N HIS A 38 5.49 -19.68 -40.22
CA HIS A 38 5.20 -18.29 -39.85
C HIS A 38 3.77 -17.88 -40.25
N ARG A 39 3.31 -18.23 -41.45
CA ARG A 39 1.93 -17.99 -41.90
C ARG A 39 0.92 -18.72 -41.01
N PHE A 40 1.15 -20.00 -40.70
CA PHE A 40 0.31 -20.79 -39.78
C PHE A 40 0.22 -20.19 -38.38
N LEU A 41 1.36 -19.77 -37.79
CA LEU A 41 1.39 -19.14 -36.46
C LEU A 41 0.64 -17.80 -36.44
N LEU A 42 0.73 -16.99 -37.50
CA LEU A 42 -0.05 -15.75 -37.63
C LEU A 42 -1.55 -16.02 -37.77
N GLU A 43 -1.94 -17.10 -38.44
CA GLU A 43 -3.34 -17.51 -38.59
C GLU A 43 -3.92 -18.09 -37.30
N ALA A 44 -3.13 -18.87 -36.55
CA ALA A 44 -3.48 -19.36 -35.22
C ALA A 44 -3.63 -18.20 -34.22
N ALA A 45 -2.69 -17.26 -34.20
CA ALA A 45 -2.75 -16.06 -33.34
C ALA A 45 -3.98 -15.18 -33.65
N LYS A 46 -4.39 -15.08 -34.92
CA LYS A 46 -5.63 -14.40 -35.31
C LYS A 46 -6.87 -15.09 -34.74
N ARG A 47 -6.99 -16.42 -34.92
CA ARG A 47 -8.12 -17.20 -34.36
C ARG A 47 -8.21 -17.06 -32.84
N GLU A 48 -7.06 -17.10 -32.16
CA GLU A 48 -7.03 -16.99 -30.70
C GLU A 48 -7.42 -15.58 -30.22
N HIS A 49 -6.93 -14.53 -30.90
CA HIS A 49 -7.36 -13.15 -30.63
C HIS A 49 -8.86 -12.94 -30.88
N GLU A 50 -9.41 -13.56 -31.93
CA GLU A 50 -10.85 -13.50 -32.24
C GLU A 50 -11.69 -14.23 -31.18
N ARG A 51 -11.28 -15.44 -30.77
CA ARG A 51 -11.87 -16.20 -29.66
C ARG A 51 -11.89 -15.41 -28.35
N VAL A 52 -10.76 -14.81 -27.97
CA VAL A 52 -10.63 -13.98 -26.76
C VAL A 52 -11.52 -12.73 -26.85
N ARG A 53 -11.66 -12.13 -28.04
CA ARG A 53 -12.59 -11.01 -28.25
C ARG A 53 -14.05 -11.45 -28.07
N GLU A 54 -14.49 -12.54 -28.71
CA GLU A 54 -15.86 -13.04 -28.59
C GLU A 54 -16.21 -13.38 -27.13
N GLU A 55 -15.29 -14.01 -26.40
CA GLU A 55 -15.46 -14.29 -24.98
C GLU A 55 -15.54 -13.02 -24.13
N ALA A 56 -14.69 -12.01 -24.39
CA ALA A 56 -14.79 -10.71 -23.73
C ALA A 56 -16.13 -10.00 -24.01
N GLU A 57 -16.62 -10.04 -25.26
CA GLU A 57 -17.94 -9.51 -25.61
C GLU A 57 -19.08 -10.29 -24.92
N ARG A 58 -18.97 -11.61 -24.77
CA ARG A 58 -19.94 -12.44 -24.04
C ARG A 58 -19.99 -12.07 -22.55
N VAL A 59 -18.83 -12.02 -21.89
CA VAL A 59 -18.70 -11.68 -20.46
C VAL A 59 -19.20 -10.25 -20.18
N TYR A 60 -18.93 -9.30 -21.08
CA TYR A 60 -19.43 -7.93 -20.95
C TYR A 60 -20.97 -7.85 -21.02
N ARG A 61 -21.59 -8.58 -21.97
CA ARG A 61 -23.06 -8.68 -22.08
C ARG A 61 -23.68 -9.34 -20.83
N GLU A 62 -23.06 -10.40 -20.31
CA GLU A 62 -23.47 -11.00 -19.05
C GLU A 62 -23.38 -10.05 -17.85
N GLN A 63 -22.34 -9.21 -17.78
CA GLN A 63 -22.19 -8.24 -16.70
C GLN A 63 -23.29 -7.17 -16.74
N LEU A 64 -23.58 -6.62 -17.93
CA LEU A 64 -24.70 -5.68 -18.10
C LEU A 64 -26.03 -6.28 -17.61
N GLN A 65 -26.34 -7.52 -18.01
CA GLN A 65 -27.54 -8.24 -17.53
C GLN A 65 -27.53 -8.54 -16.03
N LYS A 66 -26.36 -8.63 -15.38
CA LYS A 66 -26.24 -8.78 -13.92
C LYS A 66 -26.49 -7.43 -13.23
N GLU A 67 -25.95 -6.33 -13.76
CA GLU A 67 -26.20 -4.98 -13.25
C GLU A 67 -27.67 -4.54 -13.40
N GLU A 68 -28.32 -4.82 -14.53
CA GLU A 68 -29.75 -4.52 -14.72
C GLU A 68 -30.64 -5.27 -13.74
N ARG A 69 -30.40 -6.57 -13.55
CA ARG A 69 -31.11 -7.37 -12.53
C ARG A 69 -30.87 -6.85 -11.11
N GLN A 70 -29.65 -6.43 -10.79
CA GLN A 70 -29.35 -5.84 -9.48
C GLN A 70 -30.11 -4.52 -9.27
N ARG A 71 -30.13 -3.62 -10.27
CA ARG A 71 -30.89 -2.37 -10.23
C ARG A 71 -32.40 -2.61 -10.03
N LEU A 72 -32.96 -3.63 -10.67
CA LEU A 72 -34.37 -4.01 -10.51
C LEU A 72 -34.68 -4.53 -9.10
N LEU A 73 -33.81 -5.39 -8.53
CA LEU A 73 -33.94 -5.87 -7.15
C LEU A 73 -33.79 -4.75 -6.12
N ASP A 74 -32.84 -3.83 -6.32
CA ASP A 74 -32.62 -2.68 -5.44
C ASP A 74 -33.73 -1.62 -5.55
N ALA A 75 -34.41 -1.53 -6.71
CA ALA A 75 -35.62 -0.71 -6.86
C ALA A 75 -36.80 -1.34 -6.11
N ARG A 76 -37.05 -2.63 -6.32
CA ARG A 76 -38.12 -3.39 -5.64
C ARG A 76 -37.97 -3.33 -4.11
N ARG A 77 -36.77 -3.52 -3.57
CA ARG A 77 -36.54 -3.43 -2.11
C ARG A 77 -36.93 -2.06 -1.55
N LYS A 78 -36.61 -0.96 -2.25
CA LYS A 78 -36.98 0.40 -1.83
C LYS A 78 -38.49 0.65 -1.89
N GLU A 79 -39.19 -0.02 -2.79
CA GLU A 79 -40.65 0.04 -2.89
C GLU A 79 -41.31 -0.75 -1.74
N GLU A 80 -40.81 -1.95 -1.44
CA GLU A 80 -41.21 -2.75 -0.27
C GLU A 80 -40.93 -2.01 1.07
N GLU A 81 -39.76 -1.35 1.19
CA GLU A 81 -39.42 -0.48 2.33
C GLU A 81 -40.36 0.74 2.45
N ARG A 82 -40.78 1.34 1.33
CA ARG A 82 -41.72 2.48 1.34
C ARG A 82 -43.13 2.07 1.74
N ILE A 83 -43.65 0.96 1.21
CA ILE A 83 -44.98 0.43 1.55
C ILE A 83 -45.04 0.18 3.07
N ARG A 84 -44.02 -0.50 3.61
CA ARG A 84 -43.93 -0.78 5.05
C ARG A 84 -43.95 0.50 5.91
N LEU A 85 -43.22 1.55 5.53
CA LEU A 85 -43.24 2.82 6.27
C LEU A 85 -44.60 3.52 6.18
N GLU A 86 -45.34 3.35 5.10
CA GLU A 86 -46.71 3.87 4.94
C GLU A 86 -47.72 3.08 5.79
N GLU A 87 -47.58 1.74 5.88
CA GLU A 87 -48.34 0.88 6.79
C GLU A 87 -48.09 1.22 8.27
N GLU A 88 -46.83 1.40 8.67
CA GLU A 88 -46.47 1.79 10.04
C GLU A 88 -47.07 3.18 10.39
N LEU A 89 -47.03 4.16 9.48
CA LEU A 89 -47.69 5.45 9.64
C LEU A 89 -49.22 5.38 9.67
N ALA A 90 -49.83 4.47 8.92
CA ALA A 90 -51.28 4.25 8.94
C ALA A 90 -51.74 3.63 10.28
N ALA A 91 -50.98 2.68 10.82
CA ALA A 91 -51.24 2.05 12.10
C ALA A 91 -51.18 3.07 13.27
N ASP A 92 -50.16 3.94 13.30
CA ASP A 92 -50.07 4.98 14.33
C ASP A 92 -51.18 6.03 14.21
N ARG A 93 -51.62 6.39 13.00
CA ARG A 93 -52.81 7.25 12.80
C ARG A 93 -54.08 6.61 13.33
N ALA A 94 -54.29 5.31 13.07
CA ALA A 94 -55.43 4.57 13.61
C ALA A 94 -55.40 4.52 15.14
N ARG A 95 -54.23 4.28 15.74
CA ARG A 95 -54.01 4.29 17.19
C ARG A 95 -54.31 5.64 17.82
N LEU A 96 -53.85 6.74 17.22
CA LEU A 96 -54.15 8.10 17.68
C LEU A 96 -55.65 8.44 17.59
N ASN A 97 -56.33 7.99 16.55
CA ASN A 97 -57.78 8.19 16.41
C ASN A 97 -58.58 7.37 17.43
N ALA A 98 -58.18 6.12 17.73
CA ALA A 98 -58.78 5.32 18.79
C ALA A 98 -58.61 5.94 20.19
N LEU A 99 -57.45 6.55 20.46
CA LEU A 99 -57.22 7.30 21.71
C LEU A 99 -58.06 8.59 21.81
N LYS A 100 -58.34 9.26 20.69
CA LYS A 100 -59.25 10.41 20.65
C LYS A 100 -60.71 10.00 20.87
N ALA A 101 -61.16 8.91 20.24
CA ALA A 101 -62.52 8.40 20.40
C ALA A 101 -62.83 8.07 21.87
N LYS A 102 -61.90 7.40 22.56
CA LYS A 102 -62.00 7.09 24.01
C LYS A 102 -61.98 8.30 24.96
N LYS A 103 -61.90 9.54 24.44
CA LYS A 103 -61.91 10.78 25.24
C LYS A 103 -63.20 11.60 25.09
N ILE A 104 -64.19 11.11 24.32
CA ILE A 104 -65.44 11.84 24.05
C ILE A 104 -66.65 10.97 24.45
N GLU A 105 -66.81 10.76 25.76
CA GLU A 105 -68.05 10.28 26.38
C GLU A 105 -68.38 11.20 27.57
N ILE A 106 -69.46 11.98 27.46
CA ILE A 106 -69.98 12.85 28.52
C ILE A 106 -71.51 12.67 28.59
N PRO A 107 -72.08 12.15 29.69
CA PRO A 107 -73.53 12.02 29.87
C PRO A 107 -74.26 13.35 30.18
N PRO A 108 -75.60 13.42 29.93
CA PRO A 108 -76.49 14.55 30.29
C PRO A 108 -77.02 14.40 31.76
N PRO A 109 -77.97 15.20 32.34
CA PRO A 109 -78.90 16.18 31.71
C PRO A 109 -79.37 17.46 32.52
N LEU A 110 -80.16 18.34 31.85
CA LEU A 110 -81.23 19.26 32.39
C LEU A 110 -80.81 20.51 33.26
N PRO A 111 -81.71 21.48 33.62
CA PRO A 111 -82.20 22.56 32.72
C PRO A 111 -82.38 24.00 33.35
N GLU A 112 -82.47 25.07 32.54
CA GLU A 112 -82.88 26.44 32.98
C GLU A 112 -83.72 27.20 31.90
N PRO A 113 -84.63 28.13 32.28
CA PRO A 113 -85.42 28.95 31.34
C PRO A 113 -85.20 30.49 31.41
N GLU A 114 -84.94 31.11 30.24
CA GLU A 114 -85.45 32.42 29.73
C GLU A 114 -85.42 33.75 30.56
N PRO A 115 -85.57 34.96 29.94
CA PRO A 115 -84.74 35.50 28.85
C PRO A 115 -84.45 37.04 29.00
N SER A 116 -83.60 37.64 28.13
CA SER A 116 -83.79 39.00 27.56
C SER A 116 -82.62 39.46 26.65
N ALA A 117 -82.90 40.47 25.80
CA ALA A 117 -82.01 41.15 24.84
C ALA A 117 -82.57 42.60 24.64
N PRO A 118 -82.27 43.42 23.58
CA PRO A 118 -81.24 43.45 22.53
C PRO A 118 -80.57 44.88 22.54
N PRO A 119 -80.35 45.65 21.43
CA PRO A 119 -79.99 45.44 20.00
C PRO A 119 -78.59 46.08 19.69
N THR A 120 -78.09 46.53 18.52
CA THR A 120 -78.47 46.79 17.09
C THR A 120 -77.23 46.44 16.18
N VAL A 121 -77.05 46.67 14.85
CA VAL A 121 -77.81 47.20 13.67
C VAL A 121 -77.21 46.65 12.34
N ASN A 122 -77.77 47.05 11.19
CA ASN A 122 -77.35 46.89 9.78
C ASN A 122 -75.84 47.02 9.44
N GLY A 123 -75.27 46.46 8.35
CA GLY A 123 -75.76 45.45 7.40
C GLY A 123 -76.08 45.91 5.94
N LYS A 124 -75.40 45.35 4.93
CA LYS A 124 -75.93 44.99 3.58
C LYS A 124 -74.89 44.28 2.67
N ALA A 125 -75.34 43.61 1.61
CA ALA A 125 -74.56 42.87 0.60
C ALA A 125 -75.27 42.83 -0.77
N SER A 126 -74.60 42.35 -1.84
CA SER A 126 -75.17 41.56 -2.97
C SER A 126 -74.16 41.24 -4.09
N ALA A 127 -74.49 40.27 -4.95
CA ALA A 127 -73.77 39.78 -6.14
C ALA A 127 -74.84 39.47 -7.26
N PRO A 128 -74.67 38.63 -8.32
CA PRO A 128 -73.50 37.89 -8.87
C PRO A 128 -73.42 37.84 -10.45
N ALA A 129 -72.53 36.97 -10.99
CA ALA A 129 -72.60 36.25 -12.29
C ALA A 129 -72.43 37.05 -13.62
N LEU A 130 -71.76 36.57 -14.69
CA LEU A 130 -70.99 35.34 -15.03
C LEU A 130 -69.67 35.75 -15.77
N SER A 131 -68.96 35.13 -16.75
CA SER A 131 -69.12 33.95 -17.66
C SER A 131 -67.76 33.41 -18.18
N GLU A 132 -67.75 32.13 -18.59
CA GLU A 132 -66.93 31.49 -19.66
C GLU A 132 -65.37 31.49 -19.71
N LYS A 133 -64.86 30.60 -20.58
CA LYS A 133 -63.48 30.15 -20.91
C LYS A 133 -63.50 29.77 -22.41
N PRO A 134 -62.38 29.72 -23.21
CA PRO A 134 -61.16 28.98 -22.85
C PRO A 134 -59.77 29.36 -23.49
N ALA A 135 -58.69 29.02 -22.76
CA ALA A 135 -57.44 28.42 -23.27
C ALA A 135 -56.48 29.29 -24.18
N PRO A 136 -55.40 28.76 -24.82
CA PRO A 136 -54.03 29.12 -24.37
C PRO A 136 -52.94 29.40 -25.43
N VAL A 137 -51.89 30.17 -25.12
CA VAL A 137 -50.67 30.29 -25.96
C VAL A 137 -49.38 30.33 -25.12
N GLN A 138 -48.29 29.81 -25.69
CA GLN A 138 -46.94 29.72 -25.13
C GLN A 138 -46.11 31.00 -25.39
N SER A 139 -44.99 31.18 -24.68
CA SER A 139 -43.78 31.75 -25.30
C SER A 139 -42.48 31.29 -24.60
N ASN A 140 -41.45 31.00 -25.40
CA ASN A 140 -40.06 30.86 -24.95
C ASN A 140 -39.34 32.21 -25.11
N GLY A 141 -38.29 32.46 -24.34
CA GLY A 141 -37.41 33.61 -24.56
C GLY A 141 -36.11 33.52 -23.77
N ALA A 142 -34.96 33.48 -24.46
CA ALA A 142 -33.64 33.45 -23.84
C ALA A 142 -32.62 34.29 -24.64
N THR A 143 -31.98 35.24 -23.96
CA THR A 143 -30.83 36.06 -24.41
C THR A 143 -30.13 36.56 -23.13
N ALA A 144 -28.81 36.53 -22.88
CA ALA A 144 -27.57 36.34 -23.63
C ALA A 144 -26.81 37.64 -24.01
N LYS A 145 -25.56 37.75 -23.49
CA LYS A 145 -24.49 38.76 -23.78
C LYS A 145 -24.75 40.18 -23.21
N SER A 146 -23.75 41.01 -22.92
CA SER A 146 -22.28 40.94 -23.10
C SER A 146 -21.49 41.69 -22.00
N VAL A 147 -20.18 41.41 -21.92
CA VAL A 147 -19.16 42.16 -21.15
C VAL A 147 -18.28 42.96 -22.13
N PRO A 148 -17.69 44.10 -21.70
CA PRO A 148 -16.30 44.40 -22.07
C PRO A 148 -15.43 44.75 -20.83
N ALA A 149 -14.10 44.72 -21.00
CA ALA A 149 -13.12 44.88 -19.91
C ALA A 149 -11.87 45.65 -20.38
N SER A 150 -11.04 46.11 -19.43
CA SER A 150 -9.72 46.70 -19.70
C SER A 150 -8.69 46.43 -18.57
N LYS A 151 -7.41 46.64 -18.89
CA LYS A 151 -6.15 46.35 -18.15
C LYS A 151 -5.05 47.30 -18.71
N PRO A 152 -3.74 47.18 -18.35
CA PRO A 152 -3.08 47.26 -17.03
C PRO A 152 -1.92 48.31 -17.04
N SER A 153 -1.18 48.55 -15.93
CA SER A 153 0.07 49.35 -15.95
C SER A 153 1.03 49.10 -14.77
N ALA A 154 2.35 49.06 -15.04
CA ALA A 154 3.53 49.20 -14.14
C ALA A 154 4.83 49.05 -14.98
N PRO A 155 6.07 49.36 -14.51
CA PRO A 155 6.55 50.22 -13.40
C PRO A 155 7.33 51.46 -13.94
N PRO A 156 8.22 52.15 -13.16
CA PRO A 156 9.67 51.87 -13.26
C PRO A 156 10.50 52.09 -11.95
N ILE A 157 11.83 51.97 -12.04
CA ILE A 157 12.83 52.13 -10.94
C ILE A 157 13.96 53.09 -11.41
N PRO A 158 14.55 53.91 -10.51
CA PRO A 158 16.01 54.17 -10.57
C PRO A 158 16.73 54.17 -9.20
N SER A 159 18.06 54.11 -9.24
CA SER A 159 19.02 54.21 -8.11
C SER A 159 20.44 54.48 -8.68
N PRO A 160 21.52 54.72 -7.90
CA PRO A 160 21.68 55.19 -6.51
C PRO A 160 22.50 56.51 -6.48
N PRO A 161 23.20 56.84 -5.37
CA PRO A 161 24.52 57.49 -5.50
C PRO A 161 25.62 56.90 -4.59
N GLN A 162 26.89 57.06 -4.99
CA GLN A 162 28.10 56.75 -4.19
C GLN A 162 28.83 58.03 -3.76
N SER A 163 29.43 58.04 -2.56
CA SER A 163 30.61 58.82 -2.10
C SER A 163 30.69 58.76 -0.56
N GLN A 164 31.82 58.87 0.14
CA GLN A 164 33.26 58.84 -0.18
C GLN A 164 34.03 58.47 1.12
N ALA A 165 35.30 58.04 1.03
CA ALA A 165 36.19 57.88 2.21
C ALA A 165 36.87 59.21 2.57
N PRO A 166 37.54 59.34 3.74
CA PRO A 166 39.00 59.16 3.70
C PRO A 166 39.70 58.57 4.95
N ALA A 167 40.92 58.07 4.72
CA ALA A 167 42.09 57.83 5.59
C ALA A 167 41.95 57.86 7.14
N THR A 168 42.48 56.87 7.87
CA THR A 168 43.92 56.76 8.26
C THR A 168 44.20 55.44 9.03
N ALA A 169 45.42 54.92 9.26
CA ALA A 169 46.75 55.09 8.63
C ALA A 169 47.76 54.00 9.08
N LEU A 170 48.81 53.77 8.26
CA LEU A 170 50.20 53.29 8.54
C LEU A 170 50.52 52.08 9.47
N ASN A 171 51.26 51.12 8.87
CA ASN A 171 52.46 50.40 9.40
C ASN A 171 52.30 49.43 10.61
N LYS A 172 53.07 48.33 10.78
CA LYS A 172 54.27 47.81 10.08
C LYS A 172 54.42 46.28 10.30
N ALA A 173 55.25 45.60 9.50
CA ALA A 173 55.85 44.29 9.84
C ALA A 173 57.14 44.50 10.71
N PRO A 174 57.72 43.48 11.40
CA PRO A 174 58.22 42.23 10.78
C PRO A 174 58.04 40.90 11.56
N GLU A 175 58.25 39.80 10.82
CA GLU A 175 59.15 38.62 11.02
C GLU A 175 59.89 38.32 12.37
N PRO A 176 60.53 37.12 12.56
CA PRO A 176 60.14 36.22 13.66
C PRO A 176 61.31 35.73 14.55
N GLU A 177 61.00 34.92 15.59
CA GLU A 177 61.99 34.02 16.20
C GLU A 177 61.38 32.73 16.82
N LYS A 178 62.24 31.83 17.31
CA LYS A 178 62.01 30.41 17.69
C LYS A 178 63.03 30.03 18.81
N PRO A 179 63.04 28.80 19.41
CA PRO A 179 61.94 27.97 19.92
C PRO A 179 62.28 27.29 21.30
N ALA A 180 61.33 26.54 21.88
CA ALA A 180 61.59 25.38 22.78
C ALA A 180 60.34 24.46 22.77
N ASN A 181 60.41 23.22 22.28
CA ASN A 181 60.74 21.97 22.99
C ASN A 181 59.70 21.56 24.06
N SER A 182 59.24 20.31 24.19
CA SER A 182 59.33 19.07 23.37
C SER A 182 58.31 18.04 23.96
N VAL A 183 58.04 16.80 23.52
CA VAL A 183 58.62 15.85 22.54
C VAL A 183 57.50 15.00 21.91
N LEU A 184 57.70 14.43 20.73
CA LEU A 184 57.06 13.17 20.26
C LEU A 184 58.13 12.33 19.54
N SER A 185 58.08 10.99 19.65
CA SER A 185 59.13 10.10 19.14
C SER A 185 58.63 9.14 18.06
N VAL A 186 59.20 9.26 16.86
CA VAL A 186 59.25 8.22 15.82
C VAL A 186 60.67 8.24 15.26
N ASN A 187 61.33 7.08 15.19
CA ASN A 187 62.69 6.93 14.68
C ASN A 187 62.72 5.85 13.59
N GLY A 188 63.67 5.93 12.65
CA GLY A 188 63.80 4.94 11.59
C GLY A 188 65.09 5.03 10.78
N LEU A 189 65.17 4.15 9.77
CA LEU A 189 66.20 3.98 8.74
C LEU A 189 67.56 3.33 9.11
N VAL A 190 67.70 2.08 8.62
CA VAL A 190 68.70 1.64 7.60
C VAL A 190 70.20 1.64 7.95
N ASN A 191 70.81 0.46 7.75
CA ASN A 191 72.04 0.35 6.95
C ASN A 191 72.06 -0.94 6.07
N ARG A 192 72.98 -1.03 5.11
CA ARG A 192 73.04 -2.04 4.01
C ARG A 192 73.93 -3.24 4.33
N THR A 193 73.68 -4.40 3.68
CA THR A 193 74.59 -4.99 2.66
C THR A 193 73.99 -6.16 1.84
N SER A 194 74.61 -6.43 0.69
CA SER A 194 74.50 -7.46 -0.37
C SER A 194 74.37 -8.94 0.10
N ARG A 195 74.09 -10.00 -0.72
CA ARG A 195 74.04 -10.20 -2.20
C ARG A 195 73.40 -11.58 -2.59
N VAL A 196 73.03 -11.77 -3.88
CA VAL A 196 72.80 -13.04 -4.63
C VAL A 196 71.48 -13.81 -4.40
N ALA A 197 71.02 -14.51 -5.45
CA ALA A 197 69.72 -15.17 -5.61
C ALA A 197 69.72 -16.70 -5.31
N GLY A 198 68.52 -17.29 -5.20
CA GLY A 198 68.23 -18.73 -5.08
C GLY A 198 66.75 -19.02 -5.39
N ALA A 199 66.41 -20.27 -5.74
CA ALA A 199 65.15 -20.61 -6.44
C ALA A 199 63.92 -20.97 -5.55
N THR A 200 62.78 -21.07 -6.23
CA THR A 200 61.44 -21.58 -5.88
C THR A 200 61.36 -23.08 -5.51
N PRO A 201 60.23 -23.64 -5.00
CA PRO A 201 59.05 -23.04 -4.31
C PRO A 201 58.54 -23.86 -3.07
N ASP A 202 57.34 -23.49 -2.58
CA ASP A 202 56.30 -24.31 -1.91
C ASP A 202 56.54 -25.07 -0.59
N ALA A 203 55.84 -24.63 0.47
CA ALA A 203 54.98 -25.45 1.35
C ALA A 203 54.20 -24.59 2.39
N GLY A 204 53.41 -23.60 1.95
CA GLY A 204 52.79 -22.62 2.84
C GLY A 204 51.41 -22.99 3.40
N THR A 205 51.33 -23.77 4.49
CA THR A 205 50.05 -24.05 5.19
C THR A 205 49.56 -22.83 5.97
N SER A 206 48.77 -21.95 5.33
CA SER A 206 48.17 -20.79 5.98
C SER A 206 47.02 -21.19 6.91
N LEU A 207 47.30 -21.24 8.22
CA LEU A 207 46.26 -21.31 9.25
C LEU A 207 45.32 -20.10 9.14
N PRO A 208 43.98 -20.26 9.24
CA PRO A 208 43.07 -19.12 9.22
C PRO A 208 43.32 -18.18 10.41
N VAL A 209 43.56 -16.90 10.13
CA VAL A 209 43.60 -15.86 11.17
C VAL A 209 42.24 -15.81 11.86
N PRO A 210 42.17 -15.83 13.21
CA PRO A 210 40.90 -15.76 13.91
C PRO A 210 40.12 -14.51 13.52
N GLN A 211 38.93 -14.68 12.95
CA GLN A 211 38.02 -13.58 12.68
C GLN A 211 37.68 -12.91 14.01
N GLN A 212 38.01 -11.61 14.13
CA GLN A 212 37.63 -10.84 15.31
C GLN A 212 36.11 -10.90 15.49
N PRO A 213 35.59 -11.09 16.72
CA PRO A 213 34.16 -11.24 16.95
C PRO A 213 33.43 -10.01 16.43
N ILE A 214 32.52 -10.23 15.47
CA ILE A 214 31.73 -9.17 14.85
C ILE A 214 30.97 -8.44 15.95
N GLN A 215 31.39 -7.22 16.27
CA GLN A 215 30.67 -6.38 17.22
C GLN A 215 29.24 -6.20 16.70
N ALA A 216 28.27 -6.70 17.47
CA ALA A 216 26.88 -6.73 17.06
C ALA A 216 26.38 -5.29 16.86
N ARG A 217 26.28 -4.87 15.58
CA ARG A 217 25.82 -3.52 15.22
C ARG A 217 24.47 -3.27 15.91
N PRO A 218 24.28 -2.13 16.60
CA PRO A 218 23.03 -1.84 17.28
C PRO A 218 21.87 -1.85 16.27
N ASP A 219 20.70 -2.30 16.72
CA ASP A 219 19.53 -2.44 15.86
C ASP A 219 18.98 -1.05 15.49
N ARG A 220 19.50 -0.50 14.39
CA ARG A 220 19.16 0.82 13.89
C ARG A 220 17.67 0.97 13.58
N TYR A 221 16.96 -0.10 13.21
CA TYR A 221 15.52 -0.06 13.05
C TYR A 221 14.78 0.08 14.39
N ALA A 222 15.29 -0.50 15.48
CA ALA A 222 14.76 -0.25 16.82
C ALA A 222 15.03 1.19 17.31
N GLU A 223 16.18 1.78 16.96
CA GLU A 223 16.48 3.20 17.20
C GLU A 223 15.52 4.12 16.44
N ILE A 224 15.35 3.89 15.12
CA ILE A 224 14.38 4.62 14.30
C ILE A 224 12.97 4.50 14.91
N HIS A 225 12.57 3.32 15.37
CA HIS A 225 11.28 3.16 16.04
C HIS A 225 11.17 3.95 17.36
N LYS A 226 12.25 4.06 18.14
CA LYS A 226 12.33 4.93 19.33
C LYS A 226 12.22 6.41 18.93
N ASN A 227 12.95 6.86 17.92
CA ASN A 227 12.91 8.23 17.40
C ASN A 227 11.50 8.57 16.89
N LEU A 228 10.85 7.65 16.18
CA LEU A 228 9.47 7.79 15.72
C LEU A 228 8.43 7.77 16.85
N LYS A 229 8.75 7.29 18.07
CA LYS A 229 7.94 7.50 19.27
C LYS A 229 8.15 8.91 19.83
N MET A 230 9.39 9.39 19.89
CA MET A 230 9.74 10.74 20.38
C MET A 230 9.14 11.84 19.50
N LEU A 231 9.24 11.71 18.18
CA LEU A 231 8.58 12.59 17.19
C LEU A 231 7.08 12.76 17.47
N ARG A 232 6.35 11.70 17.82
CA ARG A 232 4.90 11.82 18.11
C ARG A 232 4.59 12.49 19.44
N LYS A 233 5.50 12.49 20.42
CA LYS A 233 5.37 13.31 21.64
C LYS A 233 5.63 14.77 21.28
N PHE A 234 6.80 15.04 20.69
CA PHE A 234 7.23 16.35 20.22
C PHE A 234 6.16 17.07 19.37
N MET A 235 5.51 16.39 18.42
CA MET A 235 4.41 16.99 17.64
C MET A 235 3.17 17.35 18.48
N ALA A 236 2.85 16.56 19.51
CA ALA A 236 1.76 16.87 20.43
C ALA A 236 2.12 18.01 21.40
N ASP A 237 3.40 18.19 21.71
CA ASP A 237 3.91 19.31 22.49
C ASP A 237 3.99 20.60 21.65
N GLN A 238 4.46 20.53 20.39
CA GLN A 238 4.45 21.66 19.45
C GLN A 238 3.00 22.12 19.13
N ALA A 239 2.05 21.20 19.09
CA ALA A 239 0.62 21.53 18.95
C ALA A 239 0.00 22.20 20.20
N LYS A 240 0.75 22.39 21.30
CA LYS A 240 0.33 23.27 22.41
C LYS A 240 0.69 24.74 22.14
N THR A 241 1.81 25.00 21.46
CA THR A 241 2.33 26.35 21.21
C THR A 241 1.99 26.90 19.83
N ASN A 242 1.69 26.04 18.84
CA ASN A 242 1.31 26.44 17.48
C ASN A 242 -0.17 26.09 17.20
N PRO A 243 -1.08 27.09 17.16
CA PRO A 243 -2.51 26.87 16.90
C PRO A 243 -2.83 26.34 15.49
N ALA A 244 -2.11 26.75 14.46
CA ALA A 244 -2.33 26.30 13.08
C ALA A 244 -2.02 24.81 12.93
N LEU A 245 -0.89 24.37 13.52
CA LEU A 245 -0.52 22.97 13.63
C LEU A 245 -1.55 22.19 14.46
N LYS A 246 -2.01 22.74 15.59
CA LYS A 246 -3.02 22.12 16.48
C LYS A 246 -4.32 21.82 15.74
N GLY A 247 -4.83 22.78 14.96
CA GLY A 247 -6.02 22.60 14.13
C GLY A 247 -5.79 21.51 13.08
N ARG A 248 -4.82 21.72 12.19
CA ARG A 248 -4.73 20.92 10.96
C ARG A 248 -4.13 19.52 11.14
N MET A 249 -3.17 19.33 12.04
CA MET A 249 -2.51 18.02 12.26
C MET A 249 -3.49 16.92 12.68
N GLY A 250 -4.54 17.28 13.43
CA GLY A 250 -5.58 16.35 13.87
C GLY A 250 -6.34 15.74 12.68
N ASP A 251 -6.72 16.58 11.72
CA ASP A 251 -7.48 16.19 10.53
C ASP A 251 -6.62 15.43 9.53
N MET A 252 -5.42 15.92 9.19
CA MET A 252 -4.51 15.19 8.29
C MET A 252 -4.25 13.75 8.77
N ARG A 253 -4.12 13.55 10.10
CA ARG A 253 -4.01 12.21 10.71
C ARG A 253 -5.31 11.40 10.60
N ARG A 254 -6.49 12.02 10.76
CA ARG A 254 -7.79 11.35 10.60
C ARG A 254 -8.00 10.92 9.15
N GLU A 255 -7.76 11.82 8.21
CA GLU A 255 -7.92 11.62 6.77
C GLU A 255 -6.98 10.54 6.23
N ILE A 256 -5.67 10.58 6.53
CA ILE A 256 -4.74 9.52 6.09
C ILE A 256 -5.17 8.15 6.63
N ARG A 257 -5.58 8.06 7.90
CA ARG A 257 -6.10 6.80 8.46
C ARG A 257 -7.39 6.34 7.79
N LYS A 258 -8.29 7.26 7.45
CA LYS A 258 -9.54 6.97 6.74
C LYS A 258 -9.24 6.48 5.31
N SER A 259 -8.43 7.20 4.54
CA SER A 259 -8.09 6.81 3.16
C SER A 259 -7.36 5.46 3.10
N VAL A 260 -6.47 5.15 4.05
CA VAL A 260 -5.83 3.82 4.15
C VAL A 260 -6.83 2.73 4.57
N GLY A 261 -7.76 3.03 5.48
CA GLY A 261 -8.86 2.13 5.88
C GLY A 261 -10.03 2.05 4.89
N GLN A 262 -9.91 2.69 3.72
CA GLN A 262 -10.88 2.64 2.62
C GLN A 262 -10.24 2.05 1.35
N LEU A 263 -9.13 1.32 1.48
CA LEU A 263 -8.50 0.60 0.37
C LEU A 263 -9.20 -0.74 0.16
N THR A 264 -9.92 -0.89 -0.95
CA THR A 264 -10.71 -2.10 -1.23
C THR A 264 -9.94 -3.11 -2.08
N VAL A 265 -10.25 -4.40 -1.89
CA VAL A 265 -9.91 -5.45 -2.86
C VAL A 265 -10.97 -5.42 -3.96
N THR A 266 -10.55 -5.08 -5.17
CA THR A 266 -11.41 -5.11 -6.36
C THR A 266 -10.56 -5.58 -7.52
N GLN A 267 -10.58 -6.89 -7.78
CA GLN A 267 -9.82 -7.51 -8.86
C GLN A 267 -10.27 -6.97 -10.23
N GLY A 268 -9.36 -6.90 -11.20
CA GLY A 268 -9.62 -6.42 -12.57
C GLY A 268 -9.82 -4.90 -12.75
N VAL A 269 -10.36 -4.19 -11.75
CA VAL A 269 -10.73 -2.76 -11.92
C VAL A 269 -9.55 -1.84 -11.56
N ALA A 270 -8.80 -1.43 -12.57
CA ALA A 270 -7.71 -0.47 -12.41
C ALA A 270 -8.20 0.88 -11.86
N GLY A 271 -7.55 1.37 -10.80
CA GLY A 271 -7.77 2.73 -10.28
C GLY A 271 -8.86 2.91 -9.23
N VAL A 272 -9.54 1.86 -8.75
CA VAL A 272 -10.55 1.96 -7.66
C VAL A 272 -10.01 2.71 -6.43
N ASN A 273 -8.77 2.41 -6.04
CA ASN A 273 -8.10 3.02 -4.89
C ASN A 273 -7.38 4.36 -5.20
N LYS A 274 -7.55 4.91 -6.40
CA LYS A 274 -6.83 6.11 -6.86
C LYS A 274 -7.24 7.37 -6.09
N VAL A 275 -8.51 7.50 -5.69
CA VAL A 275 -9.00 8.66 -4.92
C VAL A 275 -8.35 8.70 -3.53
N GLN A 276 -8.27 7.55 -2.87
CA GLN A 276 -7.64 7.34 -1.57
C GLN A 276 -6.15 7.68 -1.63
N GLN A 277 -5.44 7.17 -2.66
CA GLN A 277 -4.03 7.49 -2.90
C GLN A 277 -3.80 8.98 -3.16
N GLN A 278 -4.60 9.61 -4.03
CA GLN A 278 -4.46 11.04 -4.32
C GLN A 278 -4.78 11.93 -3.10
N ASN A 279 -5.71 11.52 -2.23
CA ASN A 279 -5.93 12.23 -0.97
C ASN A 279 -4.71 12.15 -0.04
N ILE A 280 -4.09 10.96 0.08
CA ILE A 280 -2.84 10.78 0.84
C ILE A 280 -1.70 11.63 0.24
N PHE A 281 -1.57 11.67 -1.09
CA PHE A 281 -0.57 12.51 -1.76
C PHE A 281 -0.81 14.01 -1.51
N LYS A 282 -2.07 14.48 -1.59
CA LYS A 282 -2.44 15.87 -1.29
C LYS A 282 -2.04 16.26 0.13
N LEU A 283 -2.37 15.42 1.12
CA LEU A 283 -2.07 15.68 2.54
C LEU A 283 -0.56 15.65 2.83
N LEU A 284 0.20 14.78 2.16
CA LEU A 284 1.66 14.74 2.30
C LEU A 284 2.33 15.95 1.61
N ARG A 285 1.85 16.40 0.45
CA ARG A 285 2.28 17.66 -0.19
C ARG A 285 1.98 18.88 0.67
N GLU A 286 0.79 18.94 1.28
CA GLU A 286 0.37 20.01 2.21
C GLU A 286 1.25 20.06 3.47
N ALA A 287 1.68 18.90 3.98
CA ALA A 287 2.61 18.82 5.10
C ALA A 287 4.04 19.21 4.69
N LEU A 288 4.46 18.88 3.47
CA LEU A 288 5.79 19.20 2.94
C LEU A 288 5.94 20.70 2.62
N SER A 289 4.88 21.37 2.16
CA SER A 289 4.87 22.84 1.96
C SER A 289 4.77 23.64 3.28
N ASN A 290 4.71 22.95 4.42
CA ASN A 290 4.84 23.45 5.79
C ASN A 290 4.04 24.72 6.14
N GLN A 291 2.85 24.91 5.55
CA GLN A 291 2.01 26.09 5.80
C GLN A 291 1.59 26.23 7.27
N VAL A 292 1.57 25.12 8.01
CA VAL A 292 1.34 25.08 9.47
C VAL A 292 2.54 25.51 10.31
N GLN A 293 3.68 25.85 9.71
CA GLN A 293 4.94 26.25 10.38
C GLN A 293 5.38 25.26 11.47
N SER A 294 5.44 23.98 11.12
CA SER A 294 6.06 22.95 11.96
C SER A 294 7.59 23.11 11.98
N GLN A 295 8.24 22.67 13.05
CA GLN A 295 9.69 22.80 13.18
C GLN A 295 10.41 21.87 12.19
N LEU A 296 11.55 22.31 11.65
CA LEU A 296 12.36 21.48 10.76
C LEU A 296 13.17 20.46 11.57
N MET A 297 13.29 19.24 11.08
CA MET A 297 14.05 18.15 11.71
C MET A 297 14.90 17.40 10.69
N ASP A 298 16.10 17.01 11.09
CA ASP A 298 17.02 16.17 10.30
C ASP A 298 16.43 14.76 10.05
N PRO A 299 16.18 14.36 8.79
CA PRO A 299 15.65 13.04 8.46
C PRO A 299 16.61 11.88 8.73
N SER A 300 17.92 12.12 8.93
CA SER A 300 18.93 11.09 9.23
C SER A 300 18.54 10.25 10.45
N ASN A 301 17.79 10.84 11.39
CA ASN A 301 17.23 10.18 12.58
C ASN A 301 16.17 9.11 12.30
N PHE A 302 15.68 9.01 11.06
CA PHE A 302 14.56 8.16 10.66
C PHE A 302 14.88 7.21 9.49
N VAL A 303 16.14 7.19 9.03
CA VAL A 303 16.63 6.33 7.94
C VAL A 303 17.73 5.37 8.44
N LEU A 304 17.91 4.25 7.74
CA LEU A 304 18.88 3.21 8.11
C LEU A 304 20.32 3.72 7.98
N GLU A 305 20.63 4.33 6.85
CA GLU A 305 21.96 4.85 6.52
C GLU A 305 21.91 6.38 6.34
N PRO A 306 22.89 7.14 6.88
CA PRO A 306 23.01 8.58 6.61
C PRO A 306 23.19 8.85 5.11
N ARG A 307 22.55 9.92 4.61
CA ARG A 307 22.52 10.24 3.18
C ARG A 307 23.19 11.58 2.91
N ASN A 308 24.10 11.61 1.94
CA ASN A 308 24.68 12.86 1.42
C ASN A 308 23.73 13.48 0.36
N PRO A 309 23.83 14.80 0.09
CA PRO A 309 23.11 15.42 -1.03
C PRO A 309 23.41 14.71 -2.37
N VAL A 310 22.40 14.63 -3.24
CA VAL A 310 22.49 13.96 -4.55
C VAL A 310 22.04 14.93 -5.64
N GLU A 311 22.83 15.08 -6.69
CA GLU A 311 22.51 15.94 -7.82
C GLU A 311 21.16 15.54 -8.47
N GLY A 312 20.36 16.54 -8.86
CA GLY A 312 19.02 16.32 -9.43
C GLY A 312 17.94 15.84 -8.45
N ALA A 313 18.24 15.58 -7.18
CA ALA A 313 17.23 15.20 -6.19
C ALA A 313 16.34 16.39 -5.76
N ALA A 314 15.02 16.18 -5.73
CA ALA A 314 14.03 17.22 -5.40
C ALA A 314 14.22 17.86 -4.01
N HIS A 315 14.67 17.09 -3.02
CA HIS A 315 14.89 17.56 -1.66
C HIS A 315 16.27 17.12 -1.13
N ASN A 316 17.23 18.03 -1.19
CA ASN A 316 18.59 17.84 -0.66
C ASN A 316 18.82 18.47 0.73
N GLU A 317 17.88 19.32 1.17
CA GLU A 317 17.95 20.05 2.44
C GLU A 317 18.33 19.18 3.65
N PRO A 318 19.11 19.71 4.61
CA PRO A 318 19.52 18.96 5.80
C PRO A 318 18.37 18.69 6.77
N ALA A 319 17.22 19.36 6.61
CA ALA A 319 16.06 19.21 7.46
C ALA A 319 14.75 19.22 6.66
N LEU A 320 13.74 18.47 7.13
CA LEU A 320 12.38 18.46 6.57
C LEU A 320 11.35 18.86 7.64
N PRO A 321 10.14 19.32 7.25
CA PRO A 321 9.06 19.63 8.19
C PRO A 321 8.71 18.45 9.10
N SER A 322 8.67 18.67 10.42
CA SER A 322 8.31 17.64 11.40
C SER A 322 6.90 17.08 11.17
N ILE A 323 5.97 17.90 10.66
CA ILE A 323 4.63 17.47 10.25
C ILE A 323 4.66 16.44 9.12
N PHE A 324 5.54 16.61 8.12
CA PHE A 324 5.68 15.67 7.01
C PHE A 324 6.21 14.31 7.49
N LEU A 325 7.32 14.31 8.24
CA LEU A 325 7.90 13.10 8.84
C LEU A 325 6.90 12.40 9.78
N TYR A 326 6.10 13.18 10.52
CA TYR A 326 5.02 12.68 11.36
C TYR A 326 3.87 12.05 10.54
N LEU A 327 3.46 12.63 9.42
CA LEU A 327 2.41 12.04 8.58
C LEU A 327 2.88 10.78 7.84
N ILE A 328 4.14 10.70 7.39
CA ILE A 328 4.74 9.44 6.90
C ILE A 328 4.74 8.37 8.01
N ASN A 329 5.06 8.75 9.25
CA ASN A 329 4.98 7.87 10.43
C ASN A 329 3.54 7.43 10.77
N ILE A 330 2.53 8.27 10.55
CA ILE A 330 1.10 7.94 10.68
C ILE A 330 0.64 7.02 9.55
N PHE A 331 1.00 7.31 8.30
CA PHE A 331 0.69 6.50 7.11
C PHE A 331 1.25 5.08 7.25
N ALA A 332 2.54 4.96 7.55
CA ALA A 332 3.19 3.68 7.82
C ALA A 332 2.59 2.95 9.04
N LYS A 333 2.08 3.68 10.05
CA LYS A 333 1.31 3.07 11.15
C LYS A 333 -0.07 2.58 10.71
N ALA A 334 -0.73 3.25 9.77
CA ALA A 334 -2.05 2.86 9.27
C ALA A 334 -1.94 1.60 8.40
N ALA A 335 -0.96 1.53 7.49
CA ALA A 335 -0.69 0.36 6.67
C ALA A 335 -0.40 -0.89 7.51
N ILE A 336 0.51 -0.80 8.50
CA ILE A 336 0.79 -1.90 9.45
C ILE A 336 -0.46 -2.32 10.22
N SER A 337 -1.35 -1.39 10.59
CA SER A 337 -2.62 -1.73 11.24
C SER A 337 -3.64 -2.38 10.30
N GLN A 338 -3.64 -2.08 9.00
CA GLN A 338 -4.49 -2.80 8.03
C GLN A 338 -3.98 -4.21 7.75
N PHE A 339 -2.66 -4.38 7.57
CA PHE A 339 -2.05 -5.70 7.49
C PHE A 339 -2.39 -6.57 8.71
N ILE A 340 -2.31 -6.01 9.92
CA ILE A 340 -2.63 -6.72 11.15
C ILE A 340 -4.14 -7.02 11.30
N ASN A 341 -5.02 -6.07 11.00
CA ASN A 341 -6.45 -6.21 11.30
C ASN A 341 -7.22 -6.93 10.19
N GLU A 342 -7.01 -6.56 8.93
CA GLU A 342 -7.78 -7.07 7.79
C GLU A 342 -7.05 -8.27 7.16
N SER A 343 -5.76 -8.11 6.89
CA SER A 343 -4.98 -9.11 6.14
C SER A 343 -4.61 -10.35 6.93
N GLY A 344 -4.81 -10.35 8.25
CA GLY A 344 -4.72 -11.57 9.06
C GLY A 344 -5.84 -12.57 8.80
N ALA A 345 -7.07 -12.06 8.57
CA ALA A 345 -8.23 -12.88 8.22
C ALA A 345 -8.40 -13.05 6.70
N ARG A 346 -7.95 -12.06 5.90
CA ARG A 346 -8.10 -12.01 4.44
C ARG A 346 -6.80 -11.55 3.76
N PRO A 347 -5.81 -12.42 3.55
CA PRO A 347 -4.48 -12.06 3.03
C PRO A 347 -4.48 -11.26 1.72
N GLU A 348 -5.50 -11.44 0.87
CA GLU A 348 -5.68 -10.70 -0.38
C GLU A 348 -5.90 -9.19 -0.18
N THR A 349 -6.33 -8.76 1.01
CA THR A 349 -6.42 -7.33 1.38
C THR A 349 -5.06 -6.65 1.52
N ALA A 350 -3.97 -7.41 1.66
CA ALA A 350 -2.62 -6.85 1.73
C ALA A 350 -2.20 -6.19 0.41
N ASP A 351 -2.62 -6.72 -0.74
CA ASP A 351 -2.16 -6.26 -2.06
C ASP A 351 -2.50 -4.76 -2.33
N PRO A 352 -3.76 -4.26 -2.21
CA PRO A 352 -4.08 -2.84 -2.41
C PRO A 352 -3.41 -1.91 -1.38
N VAL A 353 -3.21 -2.36 -0.15
CA VAL A 353 -2.45 -1.62 0.88
C VAL A 353 -0.98 -1.51 0.48
N GLY A 354 -0.37 -2.61 0.02
CA GLY A 354 1.00 -2.64 -0.51
C GLY A 354 1.19 -1.76 -1.74
N VAL A 355 0.24 -1.75 -2.69
CA VAL A 355 0.25 -0.82 -3.83
C VAL A 355 0.20 0.62 -3.34
N CYS A 356 -0.68 0.96 -2.39
CA CYS A 356 -0.76 2.33 -1.85
C CYS A 356 0.56 2.74 -1.17
N VAL A 357 1.11 1.90 -0.28
CA VAL A 357 2.40 2.13 0.40
C VAL A 357 3.52 2.44 -0.60
N VAL A 358 3.66 1.57 -1.60
CA VAL A 358 4.76 1.60 -2.55
C VAL A 358 4.60 2.72 -3.57
N ALA A 359 3.36 3.05 -3.98
CA ALA A 359 3.07 4.19 -4.84
C ALA A 359 3.32 5.54 -4.14
N THR A 360 3.02 5.64 -2.82
CA THR A 360 3.33 6.82 -2.00
C THR A 360 4.83 6.99 -1.79
N LEU A 361 5.53 5.96 -1.32
CA LEU A 361 6.95 6.05 -0.94
C LEU A 361 7.91 6.10 -2.16
N SER A 362 7.38 6.09 -3.38
CA SER A 362 8.09 6.30 -4.64
C SER A 362 7.70 7.59 -5.38
N GLU A 363 6.85 8.44 -4.79
CA GLU A 363 6.56 9.76 -5.35
C GLU A 363 7.82 10.65 -5.27
N PRO A 364 8.28 11.28 -6.39
CA PRO A 364 9.51 12.08 -6.41
C PRO A 364 9.56 13.17 -5.32
N ASP A 365 8.44 13.87 -5.11
CA ASP A 365 8.22 14.90 -4.09
C ASP A 365 8.47 14.39 -2.66
N PHE A 366 8.42 13.07 -2.41
CA PHE A 366 8.58 12.47 -1.09
C PHE A 366 9.93 11.75 -0.92
N LEU A 367 10.83 11.85 -1.91
CA LEU A 367 12.20 11.34 -1.83
C LEU A 367 13.11 12.39 -1.16
N TRP A 368 13.87 11.95 -0.17
CA TRP A 368 14.89 12.78 0.48
C TRP A 368 16.28 12.29 0.09
N ARG A 369 17.07 13.18 -0.51
CA ARG A 369 18.40 12.90 -1.09
C ARG A 369 18.35 11.71 -2.06
N GLY A 370 17.39 11.77 -2.99
CA GLY A 370 17.14 10.78 -4.04
C GLY A 370 16.48 9.46 -3.59
N VAL A 371 16.34 9.22 -2.29
CA VAL A 371 15.91 7.91 -1.75
C VAL A 371 14.64 8.04 -0.91
N SER A 372 13.81 6.99 -0.90
CA SER A 372 12.54 6.95 -0.16
C SER A 372 12.72 7.03 1.37
N LEU A 373 11.67 7.38 2.10
CA LEU A 373 11.63 7.32 3.57
C LEU A 373 11.03 5.99 4.08
N ILE A 374 11.22 4.89 3.35
CA ILE A 374 10.60 3.59 3.66
C ILE A 374 11.09 2.97 4.97
N ASP A 375 12.27 3.36 5.46
CA ASP A 375 12.80 2.98 6.78
C ASP A 375 11.81 3.29 7.91
N ILE A 376 10.97 4.32 7.76
CA ILE A 376 9.91 4.68 8.73
C ILE A 376 8.82 3.59 8.84
N LEU A 377 8.63 2.80 7.79
CA LEU A 377 7.77 1.61 7.74
C LEU A 377 8.53 0.35 8.15
N LEU A 378 9.74 0.14 7.64
CA LEU A 378 10.56 -1.04 7.95
C LEU A 378 10.91 -1.12 9.44
N ALA A 379 11.18 0.01 10.09
CA ALA A 379 11.33 0.11 11.54
C ALA A 379 10.09 -0.32 12.34
N LYS A 380 8.90 -0.38 11.73
CA LYS A 380 7.69 -0.95 12.33
C LYS A 380 7.62 -2.44 12.05
N PHE A 381 7.77 -2.86 10.79
CA PHE A 381 7.81 -4.27 10.39
C PHE A 381 8.81 -5.07 11.23
N ARG A 382 10.04 -4.56 11.39
CA ARG A 382 11.09 -5.14 12.26
C ARG A 382 10.60 -5.42 13.68
N ILE A 383 9.73 -4.57 14.23
CA ILE A 383 9.24 -4.66 15.61
C ILE A 383 7.99 -5.55 15.73
N VAL A 384 7.11 -5.57 14.73
CA VAL A 384 5.86 -6.35 14.77
C VAL A 384 5.94 -7.72 14.09
N CYS A 385 6.90 -7.94 13.20
CA CYS A 385 7.23 -9.24 12.60
C CYS A 385 8.77 -9.39 12.43
N PRO A 386 9.49 -9.63 13.54
CA PRO A 386 10.96 -9.79 13.55
C PRO A 386 11.51 -10.90 12.66
N VAL A 387 10.75 -11.97 12.38
CA VAL A 387 11.26 -13.16 11.67
C VAL A 387 11.68 -12.86 10.21
N LEU A 388 11.04 -11.89 9.56
CA LEU A 388 11.42 -11.36 8.23
C LEU A 388 12.84 -10.76 8.21
N PHE A 389 13.33 -10.35 9.38
CA PHE A 389 14.66 -9.76 9.60
C PHE A 389 15.63 -10.80 10.20
N GLY A 390 15.27 -12.10 10.18
CA GLY A 390 16.11 -13.20 10.66
C GLY A 390 16.13 -13.38 12.18
N TYR A 391 15.25 -12.71 12.93
CA TYR A 391 15.12 -12.93 14.37
C TYR A 391 14.40 -14.25 14.67
N ARG A 392 14.85 -14.91 15.75
CA ARG A 392 14.40 -16.23 16.19
C ARG A 392 14.22 -16.25 17.71
N GLY A 393 13.39 -17.15 18.21
CA GLY A 393 13.13 -17.33 19.64
C GLY A 393 12.20 -18.51 19.92
N ASN A 394 12.17 -18.98 21.16
CA ASN A 394 11.29 -20.07 21.59
C ASN A 394 9.94 -19.54 22.09
N GLU A 395 8.86 -19.91 21.41
CA GLU A 395 7.46 -19.50 21.69
C GLU A 395 6.95 -19.90 23.09
N LYS A 396 7.63 -20.83 23.77
CA LYS A 396 7.34 -21.26 25.14
C LYS A 396 8.00 -20.37 26.22
N THR A 397 8.82 -19.39 25.82
CA THR A 397 9.59 -18.51 26.73
C THR A 397 9.20 -17.03 26.55
N GLU A 398 9.18 -16.23 27.62
CA GLU A 398 8.88 -14.79 27.51
C GLU A 398 9.88 -14.04 26.60
N GLN A 399 11.18 -14.32 26.75
CA GLN A 399 12.22 -13.71 25.93
C GLN A 399 12.10 -14.12 24.45
N GLY A 400 11.77 -15.39 24.17
CA GLY A 400 11.54 -15.89 22.81
C GLY A 400 10.30 -15.26 22.18
N ARG A 401 9.18 -15.17 22.91
CA ARG A 401 7.98 -14.43 22.49
C ARG A 401 8.30 -12.98 22.14
N GLN A 402 9.08 -12.29 22.98
CA GLN A 402 9.51 -10.92 22.73
C GLN A 402 10.38 -10.81 21.46
N ARG A 403 11.33 -11.75 21.26
CA ARG A 403 12.19 -11.81 20.06
C ARG A 403 11.42 -12.12 18.77
N LEU A 404 10.32 -12.85 18.86
CA LEU A 404 9.40 -13.16 17.75
C LEU A 404 8.33 -12.07 17.50
N GLY A 405 8.31 -10.98 18.28
CA GLY A 405 7.35 -9.89 18.10
C GLY A 405 5.93 -10.20 18.61
N TRP A 406 5.78 -11.26 19.41
CA TRP A 406 4.53 -11.62 20.07
C TRP A 406 4.01 -10.42 20.86
N TRP A 407 2.72 -10.12 20.74
CA TRP A 407 2.17 -8.89 21.31
C TRP A 407 1.80 -9.05 22.77
N LYS A 408 1.93 -7.97 23.55
CA LYS A 408 1.27 -7.83 24.85
C LYS A 408 0.13 -6.83 24.75
N ASP A 409 -1.09 -7.26 25.04
CA ASP A 409 -2.23 -6.38 25.30
C ASP A 409 -2.40 -6.23 26.81
N SER A 410 -2.52 -4.99 27.28
CA SER A 410 -2.73 -4.67 28.71
C SER A 410 -1.76 -5.39 29.66
N GLY A 411 -0.51 -5.58 29.21
CA GLY A 411 0.56 -6.27 29.94
C GLY A 411 0.60 -7.80 29.81
N ARG A 412 -0.44 -8.45 29.25
CA ARG A 412 -0.54 -9.90 29.07
C ARG A 412 -0.25 -10.29 27.62
N TRP A 413 0.35 -11.46 27.39
CA TRP A 413 0.54 -11.97 26.01
C TRP A 413 -0.81 -12.21 25.33
N VAL A 414 -0.92 -11.87 24.05
CA VAL A 414 -2.10 -12.25 23.24
C VAL A 414 -2.18 -13.78 23.05
N PRO A 415 -3.38 -14.35 22.82
CA PRO A 415 -3.53 -15.76 22.47
C PRO A 415 -2.73 -16.17 21.23
N GLU A 416 -2.39 -17.45 21.10
CA GLU A 416 -1.60 -17.97 19.96
C GLU A 416 -2.28 -17.71 18.62
N GLN A 417 -3.59 -17.97 18.50
CA GLN A 417 -4.34 -17.68 17.28
C GLN A 417 -4.20 -16.20 16.88
N GLN A 418 -4.45 -15.27 17.80
CA GLN A 418 -4.35 -13.83 17.53
C GLN A 418 -2.91 -13.40 17.18
N HIS A 419 -1.88 -14.10 17.70
CA HIS A 419 -0.50 -13.90 17.23
C HIS A 419 -0.32 -14.40 15.80
N MET A 420 -0.77 -15.62 15.47
CA MET A 420 -0.65 -16.19 14.14
C MET A 420 -1.43 -15.41 13.07
N ASP A 421 -2.64 -14.92 13.37
CA ASP A 421 -3.44 -14.07 12.47
C ASP A 421 -2.64 -12.80 12.10
N ARG A 422 -2.00 -12.15 13.09
CA ARG A 422 -1.12 -10.99 12.86
C ARG A 422 0.08 -11.37 12.00
N MET A 423 0.67 -12.54 12.21
CA MET A 423 1.81 -13.03 11.44
C MET A 423 1.44 -13.27 9.97
N THR A 424 0.28 -13.89 9.72
CA THR A 424 -0.29 -14.06 8.37
C THR A 424 -0.40 -12.71 7.66
N GLY A 425 -1.11 -11.76 8.28
CA GLY A 425 -1.34 -10.45 7.68
C GLY A 425 -0.06 -9.63 7.46
N LEU A 426 0.93 -9.76 8.34
CA LEU A 426 2.24 -9.12 8.19
C LEU A 426 3.14 -9.82 7.15
N GLY A 427 3.04 -11.14 6.97
CA GLY A 427 3.72 -11.88 5.90
C GLY A 427 3.21 -11.48 4.52
N ALA A 428 1.88 -11.51 4.34
CA ALA A 428 1.22 -11.06 3.11
C ALA A 428 1.48 -9.56 2.86
N GLY A 429 1.42 -8.73 3.92
CA GLY A 429 1.75 -7.30 3.85
C GLY A 429 3.20 -7.00 3.46
N PHE A 430 4.14 -7.88 3.82
CA PHE A 430 5.54 -7.77 3.41
C PHE A 430 5.71 -8.16 1.93
N ALA A 431 5.13 -9.28 1.50
CA ALA A 431 5.12 -9.67 0.08
C ALA A 431 4.49 -8.60 -0.82
N ALA A 432 3.38 -8.00 -0.37
CA ALA A 432 2.67 -6.90 -1.04
C ALA A 432 3.48 -5.61 -1.22
N ILE A 433 4.55 -5.38 -0.44
CA ILE A 433 5.44 -4.23 -0.65
C ILE A 433 6.69 -4.59 -1.46
N SER A 434 7.24 -5.80 -1.30
CA SER A 434 8.52 -6.18 -1.90
C SER A 434 8.40 -6.75 -3.32
N LEU A 435 7.32 -7.47 -3.62
CA LEU A 435 7.07 -8.07 -4.94
C LEU A 435 6.23 -7.11 -5.81
N ARG A 436 6.81 -5.95 -6.09
CA ARG A 436 6.20 -4.88 -6.89
C ARG A 436 7.04 -4.56 -8.11
N ASN A 437 6.45 -4.71 -9.29
CA ASN A 437 7.12 -4.46 -10.56
C ASN A 437 7.10 -2.97 -10.90
N PHE A 438 8.27 -2.41 -11.22
CA PHE A 438 8.47 -1.01 -11.61
C PHE A 438 9.03 -0.85 -13.03
N ALA A 439 9.22 -1.93 -13.80
CA ALA A 439 9.84 -1.87 -15.14
C ALA A 439 9.10 -0.92 -16.12
N MET A 440 7.78 -0.76 -15.95
CA MET A 440 6.94 0.16 -16.75
C MET A 440 6.74 1.54 -16.08
N SER A 441 7.52 1.87 -15.05
CA SER A 441 7.39 3.08 -14.23
C SER A 441 8.65 3.93 -14.28
N LYS A 442 8.49 5.26 -14.38
CA LYS A 442 9.60 6.23 -14.25
C LYS A 442 10.06 6.44 -12.80
N LYS A 443 9.41 5.80 -11.82
CA LYS A 443 9.73 5.89 -10.40
C LYS A 443 10.71 4.80 -9.98
N THR A 444 11.55 5.07 -8.99
CA THR A 444 12.40 4.05 -8.36
C THR A 444 11.58 3.17 -7.42
N ASN A 445 11.78 1.85 -7.45
CA ASN A 445 11.15 0.93 -6.49
C ASN A 445 11.74 1.19 -5.08
N PRO A 446 10.93 1.56 -4.07
CA PRO A 446 11.42 1.91 -2.75
C PRO A 446 11.77 0.67 -1.89
N TYR A 447 11.33 -0.54 -2.26
CA TYR A 447 11.66 -1.79 -1.57
C TYR A 447 11.69 -2.96 -2.57
N PRO A 448 12.83 -3.18 -3.27
CA PRO A 448 12.88 -4.10 -4.40
C PRO A 448 12.84 -5.61 -4.03
N PRO A 449 12.53 -6.50 -4.98
CA PRO A 449 12.35 -7.95 -4.74
C PRO A 449 13.52 -8.68 -4.05
N ARG A 450 14.74 -8.15 -4.11
CA ARG A 450 15.90 -8.70 -3.37
C ARG A 450 15.66 -8.75 -1.86
N GLU A 451 14.85 -7.85 -1.32
CA GLU A 451 14.52 -7.79 0.09
C GLU A 451 13.50 -8.89 0.48
N TYR A 452 12.65 -9.32 -0.48
CA TYR A 452 11.81 -10.53 -0.34
C TYR A 452 12.68 -11.78 -0.29
N TRP A 453 13.58 -11.94 -1.28
CA TRP A 453 14.53 -13.05 -1.34
C TRP A 453 15.36 -13.14 -0.04
N ALA A 454 15.90 -12.02 0.42
CA ALA A 454 16.67 -11.96 1.66
C ALA A 454 15.84 -12.32 2.92
N ALA A 455 14.57 -11.89 3.00
CA ALA A 455 13.70 -12.28 4.10
C ALA A 455 13.35 -13.77 4.09
N MET A 456 12.99 -14.32 2.92
CA MET A 456 12.73 -15.75 2.74
C MET A 456 13.97 -16.58 3.10
N ALA A 457 15.15 -16.24 2.57
CA ALA A 457 16.42 -16.89 2.87
C ALA A 457 16.76 -16.91 4.37
N ARG A 458 16.54 -15.79 5.09
CA ARG A 458 16.76 -15.72 6.55
C ARG A 458 15.86 -16.68 7.33
N ILE A 459 14.62 -16.90 6.86
CA ILE A 459 13.67 -17.85 7.45
C ILE A 459 14.12 -19.28 7.11
N VAL A 460 14.21 -19.62 5.82
CA VAL A 460 14.46 -21.01 5.37
C VAL A 460 15.85 -21.53 5.72
N ASN A 461 16.81 -20.67 6.07
CA ASN A 461 18.13 -21.05 6.59
C ASN A 461 18.21 -21.05 8.14
N THR A 462 17.08 -21.11 8.84
CA THR A 462 17.03 -21.24 10.31
C THR A 462 17.43 -22.67 10.77
N PRO A 463 18.39 -22.86 11.69
CA PRO A 463 18.73 -24.18 12.24
C PRO A 463 17.48 -24.95 12.72
N ALA A 464 17.44 -26.27 12.52
CA ALA A 464 16.22 -27.06 12.76
C ALA A 464 15.64 -26.89 14.18
N ALA A 465 16.50 -26.84 15.20
CA ALA A 465 16.12 -26.61 16.60
C ALA A 465 15.59 -25.19 16.91
N GLU A 466 15.75 -24.23 15.99
CA GLU A 466 15.28 -22.84 16.13
C GLU A 466 14.01 -22.55 15.30
N ILE A 467 13.48 -23.53 14.55
CA ILE A 467 12.22 -23.38 13.80
C ILE A 467 11.04 -23.22 14.77
N SER A 468 10.13 -22.28 14.48
CA SER A 468 8.93 -22.02 15.28
C SER A 468 7.67 -21.86 14.40
N ASN A 469 6.48 -22.04 14.99
CA ASN A 469 5.20 -21.92 14.26
C ASN A 469 5.06 -20.54 13.59
N THR A 470 5.48 -19.48 14.28
CA THR A 470 5.56 -18.09 13.79
C THR A 470 6.29 -18.02 12.45
N GLN A 471 7.43 -18.71 12.29
CA GLN A 471 8.18 -18.70 11.04
C GLN A 471 7.42 -19.39 9.91
N CYS A 472 6.80 -20.54 10.18
CA CYS A 472 6.01 -21.27 9.17
C CYS A 472 4.78 -20.47 8.71
N VAL A 473 4.07 -19.81 9.63
CA VAL A 473 2.90 -18.97 9.30
C VAL A 473 3.30 -17.76 8.45
N VAL A 474 4.38 -17.04 8.82
CA VAL A 474 4.90 -15.93 8.00
C VAL A 474 5.36 -16.42 6.63
N LEU A 475 6.06 -17.56 6.55
CA LEU A 475 6.55 -18.11 5.28
C LEU A 475 5.39 -18.50 4.36
N LYS A 476 4.32 -19.12 4.89
CA LYS A 476 3.11 -19.42 4.11
C LYS A 476 2.50 -18.15 3.53
N ALA A 477 2.26 -17.15 4.37
CA ALA A 477 1.60 -15.91 3.97
C ALA A 477 2.47 -14.98 3.11
N MET A 478 3.80 -15.16 3.11
CA MET A 478 4.69 -14.52 2.14
C MET A 478 4.56 -15.11 0.73
N VAL A 479 4.21 -16.40 0.61
CA VAL A 479 4.21 -17.13 -0.66
C VAL A 479 2.81 -17.16 -1.29
N GLU A 480 1.78 -17.48 -0.51
CA GLU A 480 0.41 -17.73 -0.97
C GLU A 480 -0.22 -16.49 -1.65
N GLY A 481 -0.44 -16.56 -2.97
CA GLY A 481 -0.95 -15.45 -3.79
C GLY A 481 0.13 -14.50 -4.32
N TYR A 482 1.40 -14.87 -4.14
CA TYR A 482 2.58 -14.12 -4.55
C TYR A 482 3.61 -14.96 -5.32
N GLU A 483 3.43 -16.28 -5.41
CA GLU A 483 4.32 -17.20 -6.11
C GLU A 483 4.60 -16.79 -7.56
N GLN A 484 3.57 -16.41 -8.32
CA GLN A 484 3.69 -15.94 -9.69
C GLN A 484 4.55 -14.67 -9.80
N LYS A 485 4.33 -13.69 -8.91
CA LYS A 485 5.12 -12.45 -8.84
C LYS A 485 6.57 -12.72 -8.44
N PHE A 486 6.83 -13.76 -7.64
CA PHE A 486 8.19 -14.17 -7.27
C PHE A 486 8.92 -14.85 -8.43
N ILE A 487 8.23 -15.72 -9.18
CA ILE A 487 8.74 -16.35 -10.41
C ILE A 487 8.99 -15.31 -11.52
N GLU A 488 8.15 -14.28 -11.65
CA GLU A 488 8.37 -13.17 -12.59
C GLU A 488 9.69 -12.41 -12.38
N PHE A 489 10.23 -12.36 -11.15
CA PHE A 489 11.51 -11.68 -10.86
C PHE A 489 12.74 -12.59 -10.90
N TYR A 490 12.58 -13.90 -10.67
CA TYR A 490 13.71 -14.82 -10.42
C TYR A 490 13.68 -16.11 -11.25
N GLY A 491 12.63 -16.36 -12.04
CA GLY A 491 12.48 -17.53 -12.89
C GLY A 491 12.69 -18.84 -12.13
N THR A 492 13.58 -19.69 -12.66
CA THR A 492 13.93 -20.99 -12.05
C THR A 492 14.51 -20.86 -10.63
N ALA A 493 15.19 -19.76 -10.29
CA ALA A 493 15.71 -19.57 -8.94
C ALA A 493 14.59 -19.38 -7.89
N ALA A 494 13.45 -18.79 -8.27
CA ALA A 494 12.27 -18.77 -7.40
C ALA A 494 11.67 -20.17 -7.22
N VAL A 495 11.67 -21.02 -8.25
CA VAL A 495 11.14 -22.40 -8.16
C VAL A 495 11.94 -23.22 -7.15
N GLU A 496 13.27 -23.13 -7.18
CA GLU A 496 14.14 -23.81 -6.20
C GLU A 496 14.04 -23.20 -4.79
N ALA A 497 13.88 -21.88 -4.67
CA ALA A 497 13.58 -21.24 -3.40
C ALA A 497 12.21 -21.69 -2.82
N LEU A 498 11.21 -21.92 -3.68
CA LEU A 498 9.90 -22.47 -3.29
C LEU A 498 9.98 -23.96 -2.90
N ARG A 499 10.80 -24.77 -3.58
CA ARG A 499 11.14 -26.14 -3.13
C ARG A 499 11.73 -26.11 -1.72
N THR A 500 12.74 -25.26 -1.51
CA THR A 500 13.39 -25.08 -0.20
C THR A 500 12.38 -24.66 0.87
N ALA A 501 11.51 -23.69 0.56
CA ALA A 501 10.54 -23.13 1.49
C ALA A 501 9.36 -24.06 1.83
N LEU A 502 8.86 -24.85 0.88
CA LEU A 502 7.61 -25.61 1.03
C LEU A 502 7.79 -27.14 1.10
N ILE A 503 8.99 -27.66 0.84
CA ILE A 503 9.31 -29.09 0.98
C ILE A 503 10.43 -29.28 2.00
N GLU A 504 11.62 -28.71 1.76
CA GLU A 504 12.80 -29.00 2.61
C GLU A 504 12.69 -28.38 4.01
N PHE A 505 12.24 -27.13 4.10
CA PHE A 505 12.04 -26.42 5.36
C PHE A 505 11.01 -27.09 6.29
N PRO A 506 9.79 -27.48 5.82
CA PRO A 506 8.90 -28.26 6.67
C PRO A 506 9.38 -29.70 6.90
N ALA A 507 10.07 -30.35 5.95
CA ALA A 507 10.63 -31.69 6.14
C ALA A 507 11.58 -31.76 7.35
N ARG A 508 12.48 -30.79 7.47
CA ARG A 508 13.49 -30.70 8.54
C ARG A 508 13.02 -30.04 9.84
N ALA A 509 11.73 -29.72 9.97
CA ALA A 509 11.18 -29.14 11.20
C ALA A 509 10.99 -30.24 12.29
N PRO A 510 11.54 -30.06 13.51
CA PRO A 510 11.57 -31.13 14.52
C PRO A 510 10.22 -31.40 15.20
N GLN A 511 9.24 -30.49 15.07
CA GLN A 511 7.87 -30.71 15.52
C GLN A 511 6.92 -30.50 14.33
N LYS A 512 6.23 -31.55 13.89
CA LYS A 512 5.24 -31.52 12.79
C LYS A 512 3.92 -30.91 13.25
N SER A 513 3.93 -29.60 13.49
CA SER A 513 2.74 -28.82 13.89
C SER A 513 1.80 -28.57 12.70
N ALA A 514 0.58 -28.12 12.98
CA ALA A 514 -0.35 -27.67 11.94
C ALA A 514 0.25 -26.55 11.05
N ALA A 515 1.07 -25.67 11.63
CA ALA A 515 1.77 -24.61 10.89
C ALA A 515 2.82 -25.18 9.91
N VAL A 516 3.60 -26.19 10.33
CA VAL A 516 4.53 -26.90 9.44
C VAL A 516 3.78 -27.61 8.31
N ASN A 517 2.75 -28.39 8.67
CA ASN A 517 1.96 -29.15 7.71
C ASN A 517 1.23 -28.24 6.70
N SER A 518 0.92 -26.99 7.07
CA SER A 518 0.29 -26.02 6.17
C SER A 518 1.17 -25.58 5.00
N LEU A 519 2.50 -25.67 5.11
CA LEU A 519 3.45 -25.45 4.01
C LEU A 519 3.43 -26.64 3.03
N GLU A 520 3.40 -27.86 3.56
CA GLU A 520 3.28 -29.11 2.78
C GLU A 520 1.90 -29.23 2.10
N VAL A 521 0.86 -28.58 2.64
CA VAL A 521 -0.44 -28.39 1.98
C VAL A 521 -0.32 -27.36 0.86
N LEU A 522 0.32 -26.21 1.09
CA LEU A 522 0.50 -25.17 0.06
C LEU A 522 1.27 -25.71 -1.16
N ALA A 523 2.33 -26.50 -0.97
CA ALA A 523 3.04 -27.17 -2.07
C ALA A 523 2.11 -28.03 -2.95
N ARG A 524 1.18 -28.77 -2.32
CA ARG A 524 0.20 -29.61 -3.01
C ARG A 524 -0.89 -28.79 -3.71
N SER A 525 -1.35 -27.70 -3.11
CA SER A 525 -2.27 -26.75 -3.77
C SER A 525 -1.60 -26.14 -5.01
N LEU A 526 -0.37 -25.64 -4.90
CA LEU A 526 0.36 -25.10 -6.06
C LEU A 526 0.50 -26.12 -7.21
N LYS A 527 0.87 -27.37 -6.89
CA LYS A 527 0.97 -28.46 -7.89
C LYS A 527 -0.38 -28.78 -8.56
N ARG A 528 -1.50 -28.65 -7.84
CA ARG A 528 -2.86 -28.89 -8.37
C ARG A 528 -3.42 -27.70 -9.16
N ASP A 529 -3.25 -26.49 -8.63
CA ASP A 529 -3.98 -25.29 -9.05
C ASP A 529 -3.20 -24.45 -10.09
N THR A 530 -1.86 -24.56 -10.08
CA THR A 530 -0.98 -23.83 -11.03
C THR A 530 -0.13 -24.76 -11.90
N GLY A 531 -0.16 -26.08 -11.63
CA GLY A 531 0.72 -27.06 -12.27
C GLY A 531 2.18 -27.01 -11.82
N LEU A 532 2.54 -26.15 -10.86
CA LEU A 532 3.91 -25.94 -10.40
C LEU A 532 4.44 -27.16 -9.61
N VAL A 533 5.25 -27.99 -10.27
CA VAL A 533 5.89 -29.16 -9.66
C VAL A 533 7.16 -28.72 -8.91
N LEU A 534 7.04 -28.53 -7.60
CA LEU A 534 8.18 -28.31 -6.69
C LEU A 534 8.88 -29.62 -6.28
N GLY A 535 8.28 -30.77 -6.60
CA GLY A 535 8.70 -32.14 -6.31
C GLY A 535 7.66 -33.11 -6.83
#